data_AF-A0A090UXS0-F1
#
_entry.id   AF-A0A090UXS0-F1
#
_cell.length_a   1.000
_cell.length_b   1.000
_cell.length_c   1.000
_cell.angle_alpha   90.00
_cell.angle_beta   90.00
_cell.angle_gamma   90.00
#
_symmetry.space_group_name_H-M   'P 1'
#
loop_
_entity.id
_entity.type
_entity.pdbx_description
1 polymer ?
#
loop_
_entity_poly.entity_id
_entity_poly.type
_entity_poly.pdbx_seq_one_letter_code
_entity_poly.pdbx_strand_id
1 'polypeptide(L)' 'MRILRYLFTSPEKLLQVTDHRDVQESIDDGERIIIDEDGRARVNVRSQAVKEDFIRHVDALKRA' A
#
# COMPACT_ATOMS: atom_id res chain seq x y z
N MET A 1 23.01 -15.75 8.20
CA MET A 1 23.50 -15.62 6.79
C MET A 1 22.86 -16.61 5.79
N ARG A 2 21.68 -17.19 6.05
CA ARG A 2 20.99 -18.07 5.07
C ARG A 2 19.90 -17.35 4.25
N ILE A 3 19.19 -16.40 4.87
CA ILE A 3 18.03 -15.72 4.26
C ILE A 3 18.44 -14.82 3.08
N LEU A 4 19.54 -14.06 3.22
CA LEU A 4 20.05 -13.23 2.12
C LEU A 4 20.38 -14.05 0.87
N ARG A 5 20.94 -15.27 1.00
CA ARG A 5 21.31 -16.09 -0.16
C ARG A 5 20.09 -16.53 -0.98
N TYR A 6 18.93 -16.73 -0.33
CA TYR A 6 17.69 -17.12 -1.03
C TYR A 6 17.07 -15.98 -1.85
N LEU A 7 17.23 -14.73 -1.42
CA LEU A 7 16.78 -13.57 -2.19
C LEU A 7 17.55 -13.40 -3.50
N PHE A 8 18.82 -13.84 -3.55
CA PHE A 8 19.66 -13.79 -4.75
C PHE A 8 19.66 -15.09 -5.59
N THR A 9 18.87 -16.10 -5.22
CA THR A 9 18.79 -17.34 -6.01
C THR A 9 17.92 -17.20 -7.26
N SER A 10 17.07 -16.18 -7.35
CA SER A 10 16.43 -15.79 -8.61
C SER A 10 16.04 -14.30 -8.59
N PRO A 11 16.26 -13.55 -9.68
CA PRO A 11 15.90 -12.12 -9.77
C PRO A 11 14.45 -11.83 -9.41
N GLU A 12 13.54 -12.75 -9.73
CA GLU A 12 12.11 -12.64 -9.49
C GLU A 12 11.79 -12.54 -7.99
N LYS A 13 12.51 -13.27 -7.13
CA LYS A 13 12.31 -13.22 -5.67
C LYS A 13 12.84 -11.94 -5.05
N LEU A 14 13.87 -11.34 -5.62
CA LEU A 14 14.42 -10.07 -5.15
C LEU A 14 13.48 -8.90 -5.51
N LEU A 15 12.93 -8.94 -6.72
CA LEU A 15 11.92 -7.96 -7.19
C LEU A 15 10.72 -7.95 -6.24
N GLN A 16 10.08 -9.10 -6.03
CA GLN A 16 8.93 -9.24 -5.12
C GLN A 16 9.17 -8.68 -3.70
N VAL A 17 10.37 -8.86 -3.14
CA VAL A 17 10.71 -8.33 -1.80
C VAL A 17 10.94 -6.82 -1.80
N THR A 18 11.39 -6.26 -2.91
CA THR A 18 11.52 -4.80 -3.08
C THR A 18 10.12 -4.20 -3.22
N ASP A 19 9.26 -4.79 -4.05
CA ASP A 19 7.87 -4.34 -4.25
C ASP A 19 7.04 -4.36 -2.96
N HIS A 20 7.17 -5.40 -2.13
CA HIS A 20 6.53 -5.44 -0.82
C HIS A 20 7.00 -4.34 0.13
N ARG A 21 8.26 -3.88 0.01
CA ARG A 21 8.79 -2.77 0.82
C ARG A 21 8.24 -1.45 0.31
N ASP A 22 8.19 -1.25 -1.00
CA ASP A 22 7.69 -0.03 -1.62
C ASP A 22 6.20 0.18 -1.30
N VAL A 23 5.39 -0.90 -1.36
CA VAL A 23 4.00 -0.87 -0.90
C VAL A 23 3.89 -0.52 0.59
N GLN A 24 4.80 -1.03 1.42
CA GLN A 24 4.81 -0.76 2.85
C GLN A 24 5.24 0.68 3.15
N GLU A 25 6.19 1.22 2.39
CA GLU A 25 6.62 2.62 2.45
C GLU A 25 5.46 3.56 2.07
N SER A 26 4.76 3.31 0.98
CA SER A 26 3.52 4.04 0.61
C SER A 26 2.46 4.01 1.72
N ILE A 27 2.33 2.89 2.44
CA ILE A 27 1.41 2.78 3.57
C ILE A 27 1.87 3.66 4.74
N ASP A 28 3.16 3.60 5.08
CA ASP A 28 3.76 4.30 6.22
C ASP A 28 3.86 5.81 5.99
N ASP A 29 4.08 6.25 4.75
CA ASP A 29 4.01 7.63 4.30
C ASP A 29 2.57 8.17 4.26
N GLY A 30 1.58 7.30 4.48
CA GLY A 30 0.18 7.67 4.59
C GLY A 30 -0.46 8.04 3.25
N GLU A 31 0.13 7.59 2.14
CA GLU A 31 -0.43 7.80 0.79
C GLU A 31 -1.87 7.32 0.72
N ARG A 32 -2.71 8.01 -0.05
CA ARG A 32 -4.16 7.70 -0.10
C ARG A 32 -4.47 6.49 -0.98
N ILE A 33 -3.64 6.25 -2.00
CA ILE A 33 -3.78 5.15 -2.97
C ILE A 33 -2.48 4.39 -3.00
N ILE A 34 -2.58 3.07 -2.93
CA ILE A 34 -1.44 2.14 -3.04
C ILE A 34 -1.56 1.49 -4.40
N ILE A 35 -0.45 1.45 -5.14
CA ILE A 35 -0.36 0.76 -6.43
C ILE A 35 0.58 -0.42 -6.22
N ASP A 36 0.11 -1.63 -6.54
CA ASP A 36 0.96 -2.82 -6.52
C ASP A 36 1.76 -2.99 -7.82
N GLU A 37 2.65 -3.98 -7.82
CA GLU A 37 3.51 -4.38 -8.93
C GLU A 37 2.74 -4.75 -10.22
N ASP A 38 1.50 -5.22 -10.10
CA ASP A 38 0.62 -5.53 -11.24
C ASP A 38 -0.09 -4.26 -11.77
N GLY A 39 0.22 -3.08 -11.22
CA GLY A 39 -0.44 -1.82 -11.51
C GLY A 39 -1.87 -1.73 -10.94
N ARG A 40 -2.25 -2.62 -10.02
CA ARG A 40 -3.57 -2.56 -9.40
C ARG A 40 -3.57 -1.50 -8.31
N ALA A 41 -4.48 -0.56 -8.44
CA ALA A 41 -4.69 0.47 -7.44
C ALA A 41 -5.67 0.01 -6.35
N ARG A 42 -5.35 0.32 -5.09
CA ARG A 42 -6.22 0.08 -3.93
C ARG A 42 -6.21 1.31 -3.02
N VAL A 43 -7.32 1.54 -2.33
CA VAL A 43 -7.42 2.64 -1.35
C VAL A 43 -6.67 2.27 -0.07
N ASN A 44 -5.83 3.16 0.43
CA ASN A 44 -5.17 2.99 1.72
C ASN A 44 -6.14 3.32 2.86
N VAL A 45 -6.83 2.31 3.38
CA VAL A 45 -7.75 2.47 4.53
C VAL A 45 -7.04 2.82 5.84
N ARG A 46 -5.70 2.74 5.89
CA ARG A 46 -4.92 3.14 7.07
C ARG A 46 -4.64 4.64 7.07
N SER A 47 -4.62 5.29 5.90
CA SER A 47 -4.41 6.73 5.73
C SER A 47 -5.48 7.53 6.48
N GLN A 48 -5.03 8.46 7.33
CA GLN A 48 -5.93 9.28 8.13
C GLN A 48 -6.79 10.20 7.26
N ALA A 49 -6.21 10.76 6.18
CA ALA A 49 -6.93 11.60 5.24
C ALA A 49 -8.07 10.83 4.53
N VAL A 50 -7.83 9.57 4.15
CA VAL A 50 -8.86 8.70 3.55
C VAL A 50 -10.00 8.43 4.52
N LYS A 51 -9.70 8.19 5.81
CA LYS A 51 -10.72 8.01 6.84
C LYS A 51 -11.57 9.26 7.03
N GLU A 52 -10.95 10.43 7.04
CA GLU A 52 -11.65 11.72 7.16
C GLU A 52 -12.54 12.01 5.94
N ASP A 53 -12.04 11.73 4.74
CA ASP A 53 -12.81 11.86 3.50
C ASP A 53 -14.03 10.93 3.53
N PHE A 54 -13.88 9.70 4.01
CA PHE A 54 -14.97 8.76 4.17
C PHE A 54 -16.03 9.23 5.17
N ILE A 55 -15.61 9.71 6.35
CA ILE A 55 -16.52 10.26 7.36
C ILE A 55 -17.31 11.43 6.79
N ARG A 56 -16.62 12.37 6.11
CA ARG A 56 -17.25 13.55 5.50
C ARG A 56 -18.29 13.15 4.45
N HIS A 57 -17.98 12.13 3.65
CA HIS A 57 -18.90 11.59 2.65
C HIS A 57 -20.15 11.00 3.30
N VAL A 58 -19.98 10.15 4.32
CA VAL A 58 -21.10 9.54 5.05
C VAL A 58 -21.98 10.59 5.72
N ASP A 59 -21.38 11.61 6.33
CA ASP A 59 -22.14 12.68 6.99
C ASP A 59 -22.89 13.57 6.00
N ALA A 60 -22.34 13.78 4.80
CA ALA A 60 -23.07 14.46 3.72
C ALA A 60 -24.30 13.66 3.29
N LEU A 61 -24.18 12.33 3.15
CA LEU A 61 -25.31 11.46 2.79
C LEU A 61 -26.40 11.42 3.87
N LYS A 62 -26.03 11.49 5.15
CA LYS A 62 -27.01 11.53 6.25
C LYS A 62 -27.81 12.84 6.33
N ARG A 63 -27.28 13.92 5.76
CA ARG A 63 -27.90 15.26 5.76
C ARG A 63 -28.75 15.52 4.51
N ALA A 64 -28.69 14.63 3.52
CA ALA A 64 -29.50 14.66 2.30
C ALA A 64 -30.86 13.98 2.52
#